data_AF-A0A925NVJ5-F1
#
_entry.id   AF-A0A925NVJ5-F1
#
_cell.length_a   1.000
_cell.length_b   1.000
_cell.length_c   1.000
_cell.angle_alpha   90.00
_cell.angle_beta   90.00
_cell.angle_gamma   90.00
#
_symmetry.space_group_name_H-M   'P 1'
#
loop_
_entity.id
_entity.type
_entity.pdbx_description
1 polymer ?
#
loop_
_entity_poly.entity_id
_entity_poly.type
_entity_poly.pdbx_seq_one_letter_code
_entity_poly.pdbx_strand_id
1 'polypeptide(L)'
;PEETFFFVKRSHGAFNVLFYANIVINWFIPFLLLMPRMTSRSRVFLLPVIVVLIIGQYTELYYYIFPAVIHEAKFGLLEIGTFMGFLGLFALVVTNTLSKASLVPRNHPYLEESIYHQF
;
A
#
# COMPACT_ATOMS: atom_id res chain seq x y z
N PRO A 1 29.41 -6.18 -13.71
CA PRO A 1 28.72 -5.56 -12.55
C PRO A 1 27.37 -4.97 -12.99
N GLU A 2 26.40 -5.84 -13.29
CA GLU A 2 25.05 -5.43 -13.76
C GLU A 2 24.21 -4.86 -12.61
N GLU A 3 24.24 -5.51 -11.45
CA GLU A 3 23.45 -5.14 -10.26
C GLU A 3 23.95 -3.86 -9.57
N THR A 4 25.22 -3.51 -9.72
CA THR A 4 25.80 -2.33 -9.06
C THR A 4 25.23 -1.02 -9.60
N PHE A 5 24.83 -0.98 -10.89
CA PHE A 5 24.24 0.21 -11.50
C PHE A 5 22.89 0.60 -10.89
N PHE A 6 22.12 -0.38 -10.38
CA PHE A 6 20.84 -0.13 -9.74
C PHE A 6 21.01 0.69 -8.46
N PHE A 7 21.97 0.32 -7.61
CA PHE A 7 22.24 0.98 -6.33
C PHE A 7 22.95 2.32 -6.51
N VAL A 8 23.90 2.43 -7.43
CA VAL A 8 24.66 3.69 -7.66
C VAL A 8 23.73 4.84 -8.09
N LYS A 9 22.70 4.58 -8.89
CA LYS A 9 21.73 5.62 -9.29
C LYS A 9 20.81 6.07 -8.15
N ARG A 10 20.71 5.28 -7.08
CA ARG A 10 19.77 5.47 -5.96
C ARG A 10 20.44 5.82 -4.65
N SER A 11 21.76 5.67 -4.56
CA SER A 11 22.57 5.98 -3.38
C SER A 11 22.82 7.47 -3.15
N HIS A 12 22.42 8.33 -4.09
CA HIS A 12 22.66 9.78 -4.02
C HIS A 12 21.36 10.58 -4.10
N GLY A 13 21.36 11.76 -3.48
CA GLY A 13 20.27 12.73 -3.54
C GLY A 13 18.96 12.26 -2.89
N ALA A 14 17.82 12.68 -3.45
CA ALA A 14 16.49 12.42 -2.90
C ALA A 14 16.12 10.93 -2.83
N PHE A 15 16.65 10.10 -3.74
CA PHE A 15 16.36 8.66 -3.75
C PHE A 15 16.96 7.92 -2.55
N ASN A 16 18.07 8.41 -1.98
CA ASN A 16 18.64 7.84 -0.77
C ASN A 16 17.73 8.10 0.45
N VAL A 17 17.13 9.29 0.52
CA VAL A 17 16.11 9.60 1.55
C VAL A 17 14.90 8.69 1.39
N LEU A 18 14.43 8.47 0.16
CA LEU A 18 13.32 7.56 -0.13
C LEU A 18 13.64 6.12 0.26
N PHE A 19 14.87 5.65 0.12
CA PHE A 19 15.29 4.32 0.55
C PHE A 19 15.08 4.11 2.06
N TYR A 20 15.60 4.99 2.90
CA TYR A 20 15.41 4.89 4.35
C TYR A 20 13.95 5.14 4.76
N ALA A 21 13.27 6.08 4.11
CA ALA A 21 11.84 6.31 4.32
C ALA A 21 11.02 5.05 4.01
N ASN A 22 11.41 4.27 2.99
CA ASN A 22 10.74 3.04 2.63
C ASN A 22 10.78 2.01 3.77
N ILE A 23 11.98 1.80 4.36
CA ILE A 23 12.17 0.90 5.49
C ILE A 23 11.29 1.34 6.68
N VAL A 24 11.22 2.64 6.96
CA VAL A 24 10.41 3.13 8.07
C VAL A 24 8.91 2.98 7.79
N ILE A 25 8.44 3.39 6.62
CA ILE A 25 7.02 3.47 6.28
C ILE A 25 6.42 2.09 5.99
N ASN A 26 7.10 1.26 5.19
CA ASN A 26 6.57 -0.03 4.76
C ASN A 26 6.88 -1.17 5.73
N TRP A 27 7.96 -1.06 6.50
CA TRP A 27 8.38 -2.14 7.39
C TRP A 27 8.26 -1.75 8.87
N PHE A 28 8.95 -0.71 9.32
CA PHE A 28 9.04 -0.42 10.76
C PHE A 28 7.71 -0.02 11.39
N ILE A 29 6.99 0.94 10.80
CA ILE A 29 5.71 1.44 11.33
C ILE A 29 4.64 0.33 11.37
N PRO A 30 4.38 -0.42 10.28
CA PRO A 30 3.39 -1.48 10.27
C PRO A 30 3.78 -2.62 11.21
N PHE A 31 5.07 -3.00 11.25
CA PHE A 31 5.55 -4.04 12.15
C PHE A 31 5.30 -3.69 13.61
N LEU A 32 5.70 -2.49 14.04
CA LEU A 32 5.54 -2.07 15.43
C LEU A 32 4.07 -1.91 15.84
N LEU A 33 3.25 -1.33 14.95
CA LEU A 33 1.84 -1.09 15.25
C LEU A 33 1.00 -2.37 15.15
N LEU A 34 1.34 -3.32 14.28
CA LEU A 34 0.56 -4.56 14.12
C LEU A 34 1.06 -5.72 14.98
N MET A 35 2.24 -5.62 15.60
CA MET A 35 2.76 -6.67 16.48
C MET A 35 1.86 -6.94 17.70
N PRO A 36 1.36 -5.94 18.45
CA PRO A 36 0.50 -6.20 19.60
C PRO A 36 -0.90 -6.66 19.14
N ARG A 37 -1.41 -7.74 19.74
CA ARG A 37 -2.75 -8.30 19.46
C ARG A 37 -3.88 -7.27 19.62
N MET A 38 -3.75 -6.34 20.57
CA MET A 38 -4.77 -5.31 20.82
C MET A 38 -4.88 -4.33 19.66
N THR A 39 -3.73 -3.95 19.09
CA THR A 39 -3.63 -2.95 18.03
C THR A 39 -4.01 -3.55 16.68
N SER A 40 -3.56 -4.78 16.38
CA SER A 40 -3.87 -5.48 15.14
C SER A 40 -5.32 -5.93 14.99
N ARG A 41 -6.14 -5.80 16.03
CA ARG A 41 -7.58 -6.10 15.98
C ARG A 41 -8.47 -4.87 16.14
N SER A 42 -7.87 -3.72 16.46
CA SER A 42 -8.62 -2.49 16.66
C SER A 42 -8.76 -1.73 15.33
N ARG A 43 -10.00 -1.52 14.90
CA ARG A 43 -10.32 -0.73 13.69
C ARG A 43 -9.69 0.66 13.71
N VAL A 44 -9.58 1.27 14.89
CA VAL A 44 -9.01 2.61 15.10
C VAL A 44 -7.52 2.64 14.75
N PHE A 45 -6.79 1.56 14.99
CA PHE A 45 -5.37 1.48 14.66
C PHE A 45 -5.12 0.87 13.27
N LEU A 46 -5.96 -0.07 12.84
CA LEU A 46 -5.84 -0.68 11.51
C LEU A 46 -6.05 0.33 10.38
N LEU A 47 -7.07 1.20 10.48
CA LEU A 47 -7.37 2.18 9.43
C LEU A 47 -6.18 3.10 9.08
N PRO A 48 -5.54 3.81 10.03
CA PRO A 48 -4.40 4.65 9.71
C PRO A 48 -3.20 3.84 9.22
N VAL A 49 -2.96 2.63 9.75
CA VAL A 49 -1.87 1.75 9.27
C VAL A 49 -2.08 1.36 7.82
N ILE A 50 -3.30 1.02 7.41
CA ILE A 50 -3.63 0.69 6.01
C ILE A 50 -3.37 1.90 5.09
N VAL A 51 -3.76 3.11 5.50
CA VAL A 51 -3.50 4.33 4.72
C VAL A 51 -1.99 4.56 4.57
N VAL A 52 -1.22 4.41 5.64
CA VAL A 52 0.24 4.53 5.62
C VAL A 52 0.86 3.48 4.69
N LEU A 53 0.39 2.23 4.75
CA LEU A 53 0.86 1.16 3.86
C LEU A 53 0.56 1.43 2.38
N ILE A 54 -0.60 2.00 2.05
CA ILE A 54 -0.92 2.37 0.66
C ILE A 54 0.04 3.45 0.15
N ILE A 55 0.30 4.49 0.96
CA ILE A 55 1.24 5.57 0.62
C ILE A 55 2.67 5.02 0.49
N GLY A 56 3.05 4.15 1.43
CA GLY A 56 4.36 3.51 1.43
C GLY A 56 4.57 2.61 0.22
N GLN A 57 3.57 1.81 -0.16
CA GLN A 57 3.62 0.96 -1.35
C GLN A 57 3.78 1.79 -2.62
N TYR A 58 3.06 2.91 -2.72
CA TYR A 58 3.21 3.84 -3.83
C TYR A 58 4.62 4.45 -3.87
N THR A 59 5.16 4.85 -2.72
CA THR A 59 6.51 5.41 -2.58
C THR A 59 7.59 4.37 -2.94
N GLU A 60 7.37 3.10 -2.61
CA GLU A 60 8.22 1.99 -3.02
C GLU A 60 8.25 1.80 -4.53
N LEU A 61 7.09 1.78 -5.17
CA LEU A 61 6.99 1.72 -6.63
C LEU A 61 7.67 2.94 -7.28
N TYR A 62 7.50 4.12 -6.70
CA TYR A 62 8.17 5.33 -7.15
C TYR A 62 9.71 5.17 -7.09
N TYR A 63 10.24 4.70 -5.97
CA TYR A 63 11.68 4.43 -5.80
C TYR A 63 12.22 3.37 -6.76
N TYR A 64 11.45 2.32 -7.06
CA TYR A 64 11.90 1.27 -7.98
C TYR A 64 11.90 1.75 -9.44
N ILE A 65 10.86 2.45 -9.88
CA ILE A 65 10.64 2.75 -11.31
C ILE A 65 11.31 4.05 -11.71
N PHE A 66 11.13 5.13 -10.96
CA PHE A 66 11.47 6.48 -11.43
C PHE A 66 12.98 6.76 -11.61
N PRO A 67 13.92 6.27 -10.79
CA PRO A 67 15.35 6.48 -11.01
C PRO A 67 15.89 5.87 -12.31
N ALA A 68 15.13 4.96 -12.93
CA ALA A 68 15.47 4.40 -14.24
C ALA A 68 15.04 5.31 -15.40
N VAL A 69 14.09 6.22 -15.18
CA VAL A 69 13.42 7.04 -16.20
C VAL A 69 13.76 8.53 -16.07
N ILE A 70 13.83 9.03 -14.83
CA ILE A 70 14.14 10.43 -14.50
C ILE A 70 15.42 10.52 -13.68
N HIS A 71 16.24 11.52 -13.97
CA HIS A 71 17.54 11.73 -13.31
C HIS A 71 17.42 12.55 -12.02
N GLU A 72 16.32 13.30 -11.85
CA GLU A 72 16.02 14.07 -10.64
C GLU A 72 14.62 13.72 -10.16
N ALA A 73 14.46 13.48 -8.86
CA ALA A 73 13.15 13.19 -8.27
C ALA A 73 12.23 14.42 -8.40
N LYS A 74 11.19 14.30 -9.21
CA LYS A 74 10.11 15.29 -9.34
C LYS A 74 8.82 14.64 -8.92
N PHE A 75 8.14 15.27 -7.98
CA PHE A 75 6.82 14.86 -7.51
C PHE A 75 5.89 16.05 -7.70
N GLY A 76 4.82 15.86 -8.46
CA GLY A 76 3.94 16.94 -8.84
C GLY A 76 2.51 16.51 -9.04
N LEU A 77 1.76 17.38 -9.71
CA LEU A 77 0.33 17.21 -9.91
C LEU A 77 0.01 16.01 -10.80
N LEU A 78 0.91 15.65 -11.73
CA LEU A 78 0.70 14.53 -12.63
C LEU A 78 0.76 13.20 -11.86
N GLU A 79 1.74 13.01 -10.99
CA GLU A 79 1.88 11.81 -10.16
C GLU A 79 0.66 11.61 -9.26
N ILE A 80 0.20 12.67 -8.60
CA ILE A 80 -0.99 12.66 -7.74
C ILE A 80 -2.25 12.43 -8.58
N GLY A 81 -2.40 13.13 -9.70
CA GLY A 81 -3.56 13.04 -10.58
C GLY A 81 -3.70 11.65 -11.20
N THR A 82 -2.60 11.05 -11.65
CA THR A 82 -2.60 9.68 -12.18
C THR A 82 -2.95 8.68 -11.08
N PHE A 83 -2.36 8.79 -9.88
CA PHE A 83 -2.70 7.90 -8.77
C PHE A 83 -4.19 8.01 -8.39
N MET A 84 -4.70 9.23 -8.21
CA MET A 84 -6.11 9.48 -7.88
C MET A 84 -7.05 9.02 -8.99
N GLY A 85 -6.67 9.20 -10.26
CA GLY A 85 -7.43 8.73 -11.41
C GLY A 85 -7.59 7.21 -11.43
N PHE A 86 -6.48 6.48 -11.24
CA PHE A 86 -6.53 5.01 -11.15
C PHE A 86 -7.25 4.52 -9.89
N LEU A 87 -7.06 5.19 -8.75
CA LEU A 87 -7.78 4.86 -7.51
C LEU A 87 -9.30 5.03 -7.69
N GLY A 88 -9.73 6.12 -8.32
CA GLY A 88 -11.14 6.37 -8.62
C GLY A 88 -11.71 5.34 -9.59
N LEU A 89 -10.98 5.02 -10.67
CA LEU A 89 -11.38 3.97 -11.62
C LEU A 89 -11.49 2.60 -10.93
N PHE A 90 -10.51 2.24 -10.11
CA PHE A 90 -10.53 1.00 -9.34
C PHE A 90 -11.74 0.94 -8.40
N ALA A 91 -11.97 2.00 -7.62
CA ALA A 91 -13.12 2.07 -6.72
C ALA A 91 -14.44 1.96 -7.49
N LEU A 92 -14.58 2.62 -8.64
CA LEU A 92 -15.77 2.55 -9.49
C LEU A 92 -16.01 1.13 -10.01
N VAL A 93 -14.98 0.46 -10.54
CA VAL A 93 -15.11 -0.90 -11.06
C VAL A 93 -15.44 -1.89 -9.94
N VAL A 94 -14.76 -1.80 -8.80
CA VAL A 94 -14.97 -2.68 -7.65
C VAL A 94 -16.38 -2.49 -7.09
N THR A 95 -16.80 -1.27 -6.80
CA THR A 95 -18.14 -0.98 -6.24
C THR A 95 -19.26 -1.37 -7.20
N ASN A 96 -19.11 -1.08 -8.49
CA ASN A 96 -20.08 -1.52 -9.52
C ASN A 96 -20.14 -3.04 -9.69
N THR A 97 -19.06 -3.75 -9.39
CA THR A 97 -19.03 -5.21 -9.46
C THR A 97 -19.64 -5.82 -8.19
N LEU A 98 -19.31 -5.27 -7.03
CA LEU A 98 -19.86 -5.68 -5.73
C LEU A 98 -21.37 -5.44 -5.64
N SER A 99 -21.91 -4.40 -6.30
CA SER A 99 -23.35 -4.12 -6.31
C SER A 99 -24.19 -5.14 -7.12
N LYS A 100 -23.54 -5.93 -7.99
CA LYS A 100 -24.23 -6.93 -8.83
C LYS A 100 -24.49 -8.25 -8.12
N ALA A 101 -23.90 -8.49 -6.95
CA ALA A 101 -24.00 -9.74 -6.21
C ALA A 101 -24.25 -9.51 -4.71
N SER A 102 -24.72 -10.53 -4.01
CA SER A 102 -24.85 -10.46 -2.55
C SER A 102 -23.47 -10.48 -1.89
N LEU A 103 -23.18 -9.50 -1.02
CA LEU A 103 -21.91 -9.40 -0.29
C LEU A 103 -21.68 -10.54 0.71
N VAL A 104 -22.76 -11.16 1.21
CA VAL A 104 -22.70 -12.30 2.12
C VAL A 104 -23.25 -13.53 1.40
N PRO A 105 -22.45 -14.60 1.23
CA PRO A 105 -22.88 -15.80 0.51
C PRO A 105 -23.86 -16.62 1.35
N ARG A 106 -25.17 -16.52 1.06
CA ARG A 106 -26.24 -17.13 1.89
C ARG A 106 -26.23 -18.66 1.96
N ASN A 107 -25.76 -19.35 0.93
CA ASN A 107 -25.81 -20.82 0.84
C ASN A 107 -24.44 -21.50 1.09
N HIS A 108 -23.51 -20.80 1.74
CA HIS A 108 -22.19 -21.36 1.99
C HIS A 108 -22.21 -22.33 3.19
N PRO A 109 -21.67 -23.57 3.07
CA PRO A 109 -21.73 -24.59 4.13
C PRO A 109 -21.15 -24.14 5.49
N TYR A 110 -20.14 -23.26 5.46
CA TYR A 110 -19.45 -22.77 6.66
C TYR A 110 -19.90 -21.36 7.10
N LEU A 111 -21.04 -20.86 6.60
CA LEU A 111 -21.50 -19.51 6.91
C LEU A 111 -21.82 -19.36 8.41
N GLU A 112 -22.52 -20.32 8.99
CA GLU A 112 -22.89 -20.28 10.42
C GLU A 112 -21.64 -20.31 11.31
N GLU A 113 -20.69 -21.21 11.03
CA GLU A 113 -19.43 -21.29 11.76
C GLU A 113 -18.65 -19.97 11.71
N SER A 114 -18.65 -19.29 10.56
CA SER A 114 -17.97 -18.00 10.38
C SER A 114 -18.61 -16.85 11.18
N ILE A 115 -19.94 -16.85 11.32
CA ILE A 115 -20.68 -15.82 12.08
C ILE A 115 -20.41 -15.95 13.58
N TYR A 116 -20.34 -17.19 14.08
CA TYR A 116 -20.08 -17.46 15.49
C TYR A 116 -18.58 -17.57 15.82
N HIS A 117 -17.70 -17.39 14.83
CA HIS A 117 -16.26 -17.47 15.04
C HIS A 117 -15.77 -16.36 15.97
N GLN A 118 -15.14 -16.74 17.07
CA GLN A 118 -14.47 -15.83 18.00
C GLN A 118 -12.96 -16.06 17.97
N PHE A 119 -12.18 -14.98 17.92
CA PHE A 119 -10.73 -14.97 17.72
C PHE A 119 -9.90 -14.78 18.99
#